data_AF-A0A9Q2EPX4-F1
#
_entry.id   AF-A0A9Q2EPX4-F1
#
_cell.length_a   1.000
_cell.length_b   1.000
_cell.length_c   1.000
_cell.angle_alpha   90.00
_cell.angle_beta   90.00
_cell.angle_gamma   90.00
#
_symmetry.space_group_name_H-M   'P 1'
#
loop_
_entity.id
_entity.type
_entity.pdbx_description
1 polymer ?
#
loop_
_entity_poly.entity_id
_entity_poly.type
_entity_poly.pdbx_seq_one_letter_code
_entity_poly.pdbx_strand_id
1 'polypeptide(L)' 'MTFLCKGAKKNVYPSRMARQMANGIKAYELTWGRQADRGDLVGIFDYEVEDLVSPDEQKEYFDKWISSLGE' A
#
# COMPACT_ATOMS: atom_id res chain seq x y z
N MET A 1 -3.53 17.42 8.62
CA MET A 1 -4.73 16.83 8.00
C MET A 1 -4.50 15.33 7.99
N THR A 2 -5.38 14.54 8.59
CA THR A 2 -5.23 13.08 8.67
C THR A 2 -6.39 12.45 7.92
N PHE A 3 -6.08 11.59 6.94
CA PHE A 3 -7.09 10.87 6.16
C PHE A 3 -7.33 9.51 6.80
N LEU A 4 -8.56 9.27 7.25
CA LEU A 4 -8.93 8.02 7.94
C LEU A 4 -9.32 6.93 6.92
N CYS A 5 -8.40 6.61 6.02
CA CYS A 5 -8.63 5.59 5.00
C CYS A 5 -7.38 4.75 4.73
N LYS A 6 -7.60 3.52 4.22
CA LYS A 6 -6.52 2.58 3.91
C LYS A 6 -5.48 3.13 2.94
N GLY A 7 -5.86 4.08 2.08
CA GLY A 7 -4.94 4.77 1.19
C GLY A 7 -3.81 5.52 1.90
N ALA A 8 -3.98 5.88 3.18
CA ALA A 8 -2.95 6.52 3.99
C ALA A 8 -2.20 5.54 4.93
N LYS A 9 -2.55 4.25 4.92
CA LYS A 9 -1.88 3.24 5.77
C LYS A 9 -0.47 2.95 5.29
N LYS A 10 0.48 2.82 6.23
CA LYS A 10 1.92 2.65 6.01
C LYS A 10 2.29 1.53 5.05
N ASN A 11 1.65 0.39 5.17
CA ASN A 11 1.91 -0.78 4.34
C ASN A 11 0.97 -0.89 3.14
N VAL A 12 0.18 0.14 2.82
CA VAL A 12 -0.66 0.15 1.61
C VAL A 12 0.04 0.94 0.51
N TYR A 13 0.33 0.29 -0.61
CA TYR A 13 1.00 0.94 -1.74
C TYR A 13 0.55 0.38 -3.09
N PRO A 14 0.31 1.23 -4.11
CA PRO A 14 -0.11 0.77 -5.42
C PRO A 14 1.10 0.36 -6.29
N SER A 15 1.00 -0.75 -7.01
CA SER A 15 1.97 -1.07 -8.06
C SER A 15 1.83 -0.15 -9.27
N ARG A 16 2.86 -0.07 -10.13
CA ARG A 16 2.78 0.69 -11.40
C ARG A 16 1.55 0.30 -12.22
N MET A 17 1.26 -1.00 -12.27
CA MET A 17 0.11 -1.56 -12.97
C MET A 17 -1.21 -1.23 -12.27
N ALA A 18 -1.28 -1.35 -10.94
CA ALA A 18 -2.50 -1.05 -10.17
C ALA A 18 -2.95 0.41 -10.37
N ARG A 19 -2.01 1.35 -10.45
CA ARG A 19 -2.31 2.76 -10.73
C ARG A 19 -3.03 2.97 -12.06
N GLN A 20 -2.71 2.18 -13.08
CA GLN A 20 -3.31 2.30 -14.42
C GLN A 20 -4.60 1.48 -14.56
N MET A 21 -4.66 0.29 -13.95
CA MET A 21 -5.70 -0.69 -14.21
C MET A 21 -6.87 -0.66 -13.20
N ALA A 22 -6.64 -0.16 -11.98
CA ALA A 22 -7.64 -0.17 -10.93
C ALA A 22 -8.41 1.16 -10.82
N ASN A 23 -8.44 2.01 -11.87
CA ASN A 23 -9.01 3.36 -11.83
C ASN A 23 -8.52 4.22 -10.64
N GLY A 24 -7.34 3.90 -10.09
CA GLY A 24 -6.80 4.55 -8.90
C GLY A 24 -7.57 4.28 -7.59
N ILE A 25 -8.46 3.27 -7.53
CA ILE A 25 -9.27 2.99 -6.32
C ILE A 25 -8.79 1.81 -5.47
N LYS A 26 -7.78 1.04 -5.95
CA LYS A 26 -7.21 -0.10 -5.21
C LYS A 26 -5.69 -0.04 -5.13
N ALA A 27 -5.16 -0.57 -4.02
CA ALA A 27 -3.73 -0.74 -3.75
C ALA A 27 -3.49 -2.07 -3.03
N TYR A 28 -2.23 -2.48 -2.89
CA TYR A 28 -1.88 -3.71 -2.17
C TYR A 28 -1.57 -3.39 -0.71
N GLU A 29 -2.09 -4.18 0.21
CA GLU A 29 -1.64 -4.22 1.60
C GLU A 29 -0.46 -5.19 1.72
N LEU A 30 0.72 -4.64 2.00
CA LEU A 30 1.99 -5.35 1.93
C LEU A 30 2.28 -6.11 3.23
N THR A 31 2.89 -7.27 3.07
CA THR A 31 3.39 -8.11 4.17
C THR A 31 4.87 -8.42 3.93
N TRP A 32 5.70 -8.26 4.97
CA TRP A 32 7.14 -8.52 4.90
C TRP A 32 7.47 -9.94 4.46
N GLY A 33 8.48 -10.09 3.59
CA GLY A 33 8.95 -11.39 3.11
C GLY A 33 7.96 -12.16 2.23
N ARG A 34 6.82 -11.56 1.87
CA ARG A 34 5.80 -12.16 1.01
C ARG A 34 5.51 -11.25 -0.18
N GLN A 35 5.63 -11.80 -1.38
CA GLN A 35 5.20 -11.12 -2.59
C GLN A 35 3.68 -10.89 -2.56
N ALA A 36 3.26 -9.65 -2.86
CA ALA A 36 1.85 -9.30 -2.88
C ALA A 36 1.13 -9.94 -4.08
N ASP A 37 -0.10 -10.40 -3.86
CA ASP A 37 -0.96 -11.00 -4.87
C ASP A 37 -2.35 -10.33 -4.92
N ARG A 38 -3.27 -10.85 -5.75
CA ARG A 38 -4.60 -10.26 -5.94
C ARG A 38 -5.46 -10.25 -4.67
N GLY A 39 -5.22 -11.18 -3.73
CA GLY A 39 -5.90 -11.26 -2.44
C GLY A 39 -5.53 -10.13 -1.50
N ASP A 40 -4.39 -9.47 -1.73
CA ASP A 40 -3.91 -8.34 -0.93
C ASP A 40 -4.46 -6.98 -1.41
N LEU A 41 -5.32 -6.96 -2.43
CA LEU A 41 -5.91 -5.74 -2.93
C LEU A 41 -6.99 -5.19 -1.98
N VAL A 42 -6.76 -3.98 -1.50
CA VAL A 42 -7.68 -3.23 -0.62
C VAL A 42 -8.22 -1.98 -1.32
N GLY A 43 -9.39 -1.50 -0.90
CA GLY A 43 -9.94 -0.22 -1.35
C GLY A 43 -9.26 0.93 -0.62
N ILE A 44 -8.71 1.90 -1.35
CA ILE A 44 -7.96 2.99 -0.71
C ILE A 44 -8.84 3.97 0.10
N PHE A 45 -10.15 3.93 -0.13
CA PHE A 45 -11.14 4.73 0.61
C PHE A 45 -11.81 3.97 1.75
N ASP A 46 -11.47 2.69 1.95
CA ASP A 46 -11.97 1.91 3.09
C ASP A 46 -11.48 2.57 4.38
N TYR A 47 -12.34 2.63 5.40
CA TYR A 47 -12.03 3.27 6.68
C TYR A 47 -10.84 2.59 7.37
N GLU A 48 -9.92 3.40 7.88
CA GLU A 48 -8.73 2.94 8.60
C GLU A 48 -8.24 4.04 9.54
N VAL A 49 -7.68 3.64 10.69
CA VAL A 49 -7.14 4.55 11.69
C VAL A 49 -5.73 4.16 12.13
N GLU A 50 -5.30 2.94 11.81
CA GLU A 50 -4.02 2.39 12.23
C GLU A 50 -2.90 2.74 11.25
N ASP A 51 -1.73 3.10 11.79
CA ASP A 51 -0.49 3.33 11.03
C ASP A 51 -0.67 4.24 9.81
N LEU A 52 -1.47 5.29 9.96
CA LEU A 52 -1.67 6.32 8.93
C LEU A 52 -0.43 7.23 8.85
N VAL A 53 0.16 7.34 7.67
CA VAL A 53 1.42 8.04 7.45
C VAL A 53 1.37 8.91 6.19
N SER A 54 2.41 9.71 5.96
CA SER A 54 2.54 10.50 4.74
C SER A 54 2.85 9.62 3.50
N PRO A 55 2.57 10.11 2.28
CA PRO A 55 2.93 9.41 1.05
C PRO A 55 4.43 9.09 0.92
N ASP A 56 5.30 9.94 1.45
CA ASP A 56 6.75 9.73 1.45
C ASP A 56 7.13 8.54 2.35
N GLU A 57 6.51 8.41 3.53
CA GLU A 57 6.69 7.26 4.43
C GLU A 57 6.15 5.96 3.82
N GLN A 58 5.04 6.00 3.09
CA GLN A 58 4.53 4.82 2.36
C GLN A 58 5.52 4.37 1.28
N LYS A 59 6.14 5.32 0.58
CA LYS A 59 7.16 5.04 -0.43
C LYS A 59 8.41 4.43 0.21
N GLU A 60 8.90 4.99 1.31
CA GLU A 60 10.04 4.42 2.04
C GLU A 60 9.75 3.00 2.54
N TYR A 61 8.53 2.75 3.04
CA TYR A 61 8.10 1.41 3.44
C TYR A 61 8.09 0.45 2.27
N PHE A 62 7.52 0.87 1.13
CA PHE A 62 7.47 0.07 -0.09
C PHE A 62 8.88 -0.27 -0.60
N ASP A 63 9.80 0.70 -0.63
CA ASP A 63 11.17 0.48 -1.11
C ASP A 63 11.89 -0.55 -0.22
N LYS A 64 11.74 -0.47 1.11
CA LYS A 64 12.27 -1.47 2.04
C LYS A 64 11.59 -2.84 1.83
N TRP A 65 10.29 -2.87 1.62
CA TRP A 65 9.54 -4.10 1.33
C TRP A 65 10.04 -4.77 0.06
N ILE A 66 10.25 -4.03 -1.03
CA ILE A 66 10.85 -4.55 -2.27
C ILE A 66 12.23 -5.16 -2.00
N SER A 67 13.09 -4.49 -1.23
CA SER A 67 14.39 -5.03 -0.86
C SER A 67 14.29 -6.33 -0.05
N SER A 68 13.23 -6.51 0.75
CA SER A 68 13.01 -7.74 1.52
C SER A 68 12.58 -8.95 0.69
N LEU A 69 12.12 -8.74 -0.55
CA LEU A 69 11.72 -9.83 -1.45
C LEU A 69 12.90 -10.40 -2.25
N GLY A 70 14.07 -9.76 -2.17
CA GLY A 70 15.29 -10.16 -2.87
C GLY A 70 16.25 -10.92 -1.97
N GLU A 71 15.92 -12.18 -1.67
CA GLU A 71 16.83 -13.33 -1.46
C GLU A 71 16.21 -14.58 -2.10
#